data_AF-A0A954HPU5-F1
#
_entry.id   AF-A0A954HPU5-F1
#
_cell.length_a   1.000
_cell.length_b   1.000
_cell.length_c   1.000
_cell.angle_alpha   90.00
_cell.angle_beta   90.00
_cell.angle_gamma   90.00
#
_symmetry.space_group_name_H-M   'P 1'
#
loop_
_entity.id
_entity.type
_entity.pdbx_description
1 polymer ?
#
loop_
_entity_poly.entity_id
_entity_poly.type
_entity_poly.pdbx_seq_one_letter_code
_entity_poly.pdbx_strand_id
1 'polypeptide(L)'
;MLHNNRIWCLNEVESAEDLATKLTTTTWCCCQAFRIKGHDNYLWLNDSTSEDGAQEFAVLKRDASTEALTQIESVTFGWCETAQALRFILATLNGEDDHHDWAISVNPMIQSPKDHGRCSHCA
;
A
#
# COMPACT_ATOMS: atom_id res chain seq x y z
N MET A 1 -12.22 -0.93 5.06
CA MET A 1 -11.63 -1.01 6.42
C MET A 1 -10.51 -2.01 6.30
N LEU A 2 -9.28 -1.60 6.64
CA LEU A 2 -8.09 -2.43 6.55
C LEU A 2 -8.25 -3.76 7.29
N HIS A 3 -7.78 -4.87 6.71
CA HIS A 3 -7.90 -6.20 7.32
C HIS A 3 -7.11 -6.35 8.64
N ASN A 4 -7.80 -6.38 9.78
CA ASN A 4 -7.15 -6.44 11.11
C ASN A 4 -6.31 -7.72 11.38
N ASN A 5 -6.55 -8.81 10.65
CA ASN A 5 -5.87 -10.09 10.87
C ASN A 5 -4.85 -10.44 9.77
N ARG A 6 -4.65 -9.56 8.79
CA ARG A 6 -3.71 -9.79 7.69
C ARG A 6 -2.31 -9.36 8.12
N ILE A 7 -1.32 -10.10 7.62
CA ILE A 7 0.09 -9.75 7.75
C ILE A 7 0.59 -9.36 6.36
N TRP A 8 1.21 -8.18 6.26
CA TRP A 8 1.73 -7.67 5.01
C TRP A 8 3.26 -7.78 4.96
N CYS A 9 3.76 -8.31 3.85
CA CYS A 9 5.17 -8.32 3.47
C CYS A 9 5.50 -7.01 2.76
N LEU A 10 6.28 -6.16 3.41
CA LEU A 10 6.65 -4.84 2.89
C LEU A 10 7.86 -4.95 1.97
N ASN A 11 7.67 -4.59 0.71
CA ASN A 11 8.72 -4.49 -0.29
C ASN A 11 9.04 -3.03 -0.58
N GLU A 12 10.28 -2.77 -0.95
CA GLU A 12 10.71 -1.47 -1.42
C GLU A 12 10.68 -1.43 -2.95
N VAL A 13 10.22 -0.30 -3.50
CA VAL A 13 10.22 -0.02 -4.94
C VAL A 13 11.00 1.26 -5.21
N GLU A 14 11.58 1.38 -6.41
CA GLU A 14 12.57 2.41 -6.68
C GLU A 14 11.95 3.80 -6.91
N SER A 15 10.73 3.88 -7.45
CA SER A 15 10.08 5.17 -7.76
C SER A 15 8.54 5.07 -7.77
N ALA A 16 7.88 6.23 -7.88
CA ALA A 16 6.44 6.31 -8.04
C ALA A 16 5.96 5.67 -9.35
N GLU A 17 6.72 5.78 -10.43
CA GLU A 17 6.44 5.14 -11.72
C GLU A 17 6.56 3.63 -11.65
N ASP A 18 7.58 3.12 -10.94
CA ASP A 18 7.73 1.68 -10.69
C ASP A 18 6.54 1.15 -9.89
N LEU A 19 6.13 1.86 -8.83
CA LEU A 19 4.93 1.51 -8.08
C LEU A 19 3.68 1.53 -8.96
N ALA A 20 3.44 2.62 -9.70
CA ALA A 20 2.26 2.76 -10.57
C ALA A 20 2.17 1.61 -11.59
N THR A 21 3.31 1.25 -12.19
CA THR A 21 3.39 0.12 -13.12
C THR A 21 3.04 -1.18 -12.40
N LYS A 22 3.73 -1.49 -11.29
CA LYS A 22 3.48 -2.71 -10.50
C LYS A 22 2.02 -2.84 -10.07
N LEU A 23 1.39 -1.78 -9.59
CA LEU A 23 0.02 -1.83 -9.07
C LEU A 23 -1.05 -1.94 -10.16
N THR A 24 -0.73 -1.60 -11.42
CA THR A 24 -1.69 -1.64 -12.53
C THR A 24 -1.49 -2.83 -13.48
N THR A 25 -0.28 -3.39 -13.56
CA THR A 25 0.04 -4.46 -14.53
C THR A 25 0.21 -5.84 -13.91
N THR A 26 0.28 -5.94 -12.58
CA THR A 26 0.57 -7.19 -11.88
C THR A 26 -0.50 -7.46 -10.83
N THR A 27 -1.03 -8.69 -10.82
CA THR A 27 -1.84 -9.19 -9.71
C THR A 27 -0.91 -9.59 -8.57
N TRP A 28 -1.08 -8.96 -7.41
CA TRP A 28 -0.31 -9.25 -6.22
C TRP A 28 -1.12 -10.07 -5.25
N CYS A 29 -0.44 -10.99 -4.56
CA CYS A 29 -1.04 -11.70 -3.44
C CYS A 29 -1.47 -10.71 -2.36
N CYS A 30 -2.54 -11.04 -1.64
CA CYS A 30 -3.09 -10.20 -0.57
C CYS A 30 -2.05 -9.86 0.51
N CYS A 31 -1.01 -10.70 0.68
CA CYS A 31 0.11 -10.48 1.60
C CYS A 31 0.98 -9.26 1.22
N GLN A 32 0.86 -8.68 0.04
CA GLN A 32 1.85 -7.73 -0.47
C GLN A 32 1.61 -6.30 -0.01
N ALA A 33 2.71 -5.62 0.33
CA ALA A 33 2.74 -4.18 0.56
C ALA A 33 4.00 -3.56 -0.05
N PHE A 34 3.94 -2.26 -0.29
CA PHE A 34 4.99 -1.49 -0.91
C PHE A 34 5.28 -0.18 -0.17
N ARG A 35 6.55 0.22 -0.19
CA ARG A 35 7.01 1.57 0.10
C ARG A 35 7.91 2.06 -1.04
N ILE A 36 7.89 3.36 -1.32
CA ILE A 36 8.82 3.95 -2.29
C ILE A 36 10.08 4.36 -1.55
N LYS A 37 11.24 4.01 -2.11
CA LYS A 37 12.55 4.40 -1.58
C LYS A 37 12.66 5.91 -1.44
N GLY A 38 13.10 6.37 -0.27
CA GLY A 38 13.18 7.79 0.07
C GLY A 38 11.84 8.43 0.49
N HIS A 39 10.75 7.66 0.51
CA HIS A 39 9.42 8.08 0.96
C HIS A 39 8.88 7.12 2.03
N ASP A 40 9.65 6.92 3.10
CA ASP A 40 9.34 5.96 4.18
C ASP A 40 8.05 6.27 4.96
N ASN A 41 7.51 7.47 4.79
CA ASN A 41 6.30 7.92 5.46
C ASN A 41 5.02 7.39 4.81
N TYR A 42 5.09 6.77 3.62
CA TYR A 42 3.91 6.27 2.91
C TYR A 42 4.03 4.80 2.56
N LEU A 43 2.94 4.06 2.79
CA LEU A 43 2.85 2.63 2.54
C LEU A 43 1.58 2.31 1.73
N TRP A 44 1.69 1.38 0.80
CA TRP A 44 0.57 0.85 0.02
C TRP A 44 0.40 -0.62 0.37
N LEU A 45 -0.67 -0.96 1.08
CA LEU A 45 -0.97 -2.31 1.56
C LEU A 45 -2.10 -2.90 0.73
N ASN A 46 -1.90 -4.08 0.14
CA ASN A 46 -2.96 -4.75 -0.60
C ASN A 46 -4.12 -5.09 0.35
N ASP A 47 -5.24 -4.38 0.23
CA ASP A 47 -6.45 -4.51 1.05
C ASP A 47 -7.56 -5.27 0.31
N SER A 48 -7.27 -5.79 -0.88
CA SER A 48 -8.20 -6.61 -1.66
C SER A 48 -8.80 -7.74 -0.83
N THR A 49 -10.10 -7.99 -0.98
CA THR A 49 -10.84 -9.01 -0.21
C THR A 49 -10.44 -10.44 -0.57
N SER A 50 -9.94 -10.65 -1.79
CA SER A 50 -9.48 -11.94 -2.31
C SER A 50 -8.42 -11.73 -3.40
N GLU A 51 -7.72 -12.80 -3.75
CA GLU A 51 -6.69 -12.82 -4.79
C GLU A 51 -7.26 -12.51 -6.19
N ASP A 52 -8.49 -12.96 -6.46
CA ASP A 52 -9.23 -12.68 -7.70
C ASP A 52 -9.98 -11.34 -7.68
N GLY A 53 -9.87 -10.58 -6.59
CA GLY A 53 -10.52 -9.27 -6.44
C GLY A 53 -9.83 -8.20 -7.29
N ALA A 54 -10.56 -7.10 -7.53
CA ALA A 54 -9.93 -5.88 -8.02
C ALA A 54 -8.82 -5.49 -7.05
N GLN A 55 -7.62 -5.19 -7.58
CA GLN A 55 -6.44 -4.89 -6.78
C GLN A 55 -6.63 -3.54 -6.06
N GLU A 56 -7.11 -3.62 -4.83
CA GLU A 56 -7.34 -2.49 -3.93
C GLU A 56 -6.19 -2.38 -2.92
N PHE A 57 -5.69 -1.17 -2.76
CA PHE A 57 -4.61 -0.86 -1.82
C PHE A 57 -5.03 0.24 -0.86
N ALA A 58 -4.93 -0.06 0.42
CA ALA A 58 -4.98 0.95 1.46
C ALA A 58 -3.68 1.75 1.46
N VAL A 59 -3.80 3.07 1.49
CA VAL A 59 -2.67 4.00 1.55
C VAL A 59 -2.54 4.47 2.99
N LEU A 60 -1.39 4.21 3.59
CA LEU A 60 -1.10 4.58 4.96
C LEU A 60 -0.04 5.68 5.01
N LYS A 61 -0.26 6.64 5.90
CA LYS A 61 0.75 7.58 6.35
C LYS A 61 1.32 7.12 7.68
N ARG A 62 2.63 7.16 7.80
CA ARG A 62 3.39 6.99 9.03
C ARG A 62 3.78 8.35 9.58
N ASP A 63 3.44 8.59 10.83
CA ASP A 63 3.92 9.74 11.57
C ASP A 63 5.39 9.53 11.97
N ALA A 64 6.27 10.43 11.52
CA ALA A 64 7.71 10.30 11.73
C ALA A 64 8.16 10.46 13.20
N SER A 65 7.29 10.99 14.08
CA SER A 65 7.62 11.22 15.49
C SER A 65 7.14 10.10 16.41
N THR A 66 6.05 9.44 16.05
CA THR A 66 5.36 8.44 16.87
C THR A 66 5.34 7.05 16.27
N GLU A 67 5.73 6.90 14.99
CA GLU A 67 5.55 5.69 14.17
C GLU A 67 4.09 5.27 14.01
N ALA A 68 3.13 6.11 14.42
CA ALA A 68 1.71 5.82 14.30
C ALA A 68 1.31 5.76 12.83
N LEU A 69 0.46 4.77 12.49
CA LEU A 69 -0.06 4.59 11.14
C LEU A 69 -1.51 5.08 11.06
N THR A 70 -1.78 5.82 9.99
CA THR A 70 -3.12 6.32 9.66
C THR A 70 -3.44 5.91 8.23
N GLN A 71 -4.57 5.23 8.03
CA GLN A 71 -5.10 5.02 6.69
C GLN A 71 -5.69 6.33 6.19
N ILE A 72 -5.14 6.85 5.11
CA ILE A 72 -5.51 8.15 4.52
C ILE A 72 -6.32 7.99 3.22
N GLU A 73 -6.16 6.86 2.53
CA GLU A 73 -6.89 6.57 1.30
C GLU A 73 -7.06 5.05 1.07
N SER A 74 -7.97 4.68 0.16
CA SER A 74 -8.10 3.37 -0.46
C SER A 74 -8.27 3.50 -1.96
N VAL A 75 -7.35 2.94 -2.74
CA VAL A 75 -7.36 3.06 -4.21
C VAL A 75 -7.47 1.68 -4.85
N THR A 76 -8.47 1.49 -5.69
CA THR A 76 -8.60 0.30 -6.54
C THR A 76 -7.75 0.44 -7.80
N PHE A 77 -6.44 0.21 -7.66
CA PHE A 77 -5.47 0.28 -8.76
C PHE A 77 -5.77 -0.69 -9.91
N GLY A 78 -6.44 -1.82 -9.64
CA GLY A 78 -6.89 -2.75 -10.67
C GLY A 78 -7.87 -2.18 -11.69
N TRP A 79 -8.43 -0.98 -11.43
CA TRP A 79 -9.30 -0.25 -12.37
C TRP A 79 -8.62 1.00 -12.97
N CYS A 80 -7.35 1.23 -12.64
CA CYS A 80 -6.61 2.39 -13.10
C CYS A 80 -5.74 2.04 -14.32
N GLU A 81 -5.66 2.98 -15.26
CA GLU A 81 -4.51 3.03 -16.17
C GLU A 81 -3.27 3.48 -15.40
N THR A 82 -2.07 3.05 -15.83
CA THR A 82 -0.80 3.38 -15.15
C THR A 82 -0.61 4.88 -14.94
N ALA A 83 -0.98 5.71 -15.92
CA ALA A 83 -0.89 7.17 -15.80
C ALA A 83 -1.84 7.76 -14.75
N GLN A 84 -2.99 7.12 -14.49
CA GLN A 84 -3.90 7.52 -13.42
C GLN A 84 -3.37 7.08 -12.06
N ALA A 85 -2.89 5.85 -11.95
CA ALA A 85 -2.24 5.34 -10.75
C ALA A 85 -1.07 6.24 -10.31
N LEU A 86 -0.23 6.66 -11.25
CA LEU A 86 0.89 7.57 -10.99
C LEU A 86 0.41 8.91 -10.43
N ARG A 87 -0.68 9.48 -10.94
CA ARG A 87 -1.23 10.73 -10.39
C ARG A 87 -1.66 10.58 -8.93
N PHE A 88 -2.35 9.49 -8.59
CA PHE A 88 -2.74 9.24 -7.20
C PHE A 88 -1.53 9.06 -6.29
N ILE A 89 -0.54 8.29 -6.72
CA ILE A 89 0.70 8.08 -5.94
C ILE A 89 1.42 9.43 -5.72
N LEU A 90 1.55 10.26 -6.76
CA LEU A 90 2.19 11.57 -6.63
C LEU A 90 1.40 12.52 -5.71
N ALA A 91 0.07 12.52 -5.78
CA ALA A 91 -0.78 13.30 -4.88
C ALA A 91 -0.55 12.90 -3.41
N THR A 92 -0.52 11.60 -3.11
CA THR A 92 -0.17 11.08 -1.79
C THR A 92 1.22 11.54 -1.35
N LEU A 93 2.24 11.40 -2.22
CA LEU A 93 3.61 11.80 -1.90
C LEU A 93 3.74 13.31 -1.64
N ASN A 94 2.88 14.12 -2.26
CA ASN A 94 2.79 15.56 -2.04
C ASN A 94 1.98 15.92 -0.78
N GLY A 95 1.40 14.94 -0.08
CA GLY A 95 0.59 15.13 1.12
C GLY A 95 -0.83 15.61 0.85
N GLU A 96 -1.33 15.49 -0.39
CA GLU A 96 -2.67 15.95 -0.75
C GLU A 96 -3.77 15.14 -0.03
N ASP A 97 -3.48 13.88 0.32
CA ASP A 97 -4.42 12.95 0.96
C ASP A 97 -4.32 12.96 2.51
N ASP A 98 -3.38 13.70 3.09
CA ASP A 98 -2.98 13.57 4.51
C ASP A 98 -4.06 13.97 5.52
N HIS A 99 -5.04 14.73 5.08
CA HIS A 99 -6.01 15.42 5.94
C HIS A 99 -7.46 15.11 5.57
N HIS A 100 -7.71 13.98 4.90
CA HIS A 100 -9.07 13.53 4.64
C HIS A 100 -9.85 13.27 5.93
N ASP A 101 -11.13 13.67 5.97
CA ASP A 101 -12.01 13.53 7.15
C ASP A 101 -12.28 12.06 7.53
N TRP A 102 -12.06 11.13 6.59
CA TRP A 102 -12.18 9.68 6.80
C TRP A 102 -10.86 9.01 7.22
N ALA A 103 -9.79 9.78 7.39
CA ALA A 103 -8.53 9.24 7.85
C ALA A 103 -8.67 8.58 9.22
N ILE A 104 -8.20 7.34 9.36
CA ILE A 104 -8.40 6.53 10.56
C ILE A 104 -7.09 5.91 11.02
N SER A 105 -6.83 5.96 12.33
CA SER A 105 -5.68 5.30 12.92
C SER A 105 -5.82 3.78 12.80
N VAL A 106 -4.75 3.12 12.36
CA VAL A 106 -4.69 1.67 12.13
C VAL A 106 -3.42 1.09 12.74
N ASN A 107 -3.43 -0.21 13.02
CA ASN A 107 -2.27 -0.93 13.55
C ASN A 107 -2.04 -2.24 12.77
N PRO A 108 -1.68 -2.16 11.48
CA PRO A 108 -1.44 -3.35 10.66
C PRO A 108 -0.20 -4.12 11.10
N MET A 109 -0.23 -5.44 10.91
CA MET A 109 0.97 -6.28 11.08
C MET A 109 1.81 -6.24 9.79
N ILE A 110 2.93 -5.52 9.84
CA ILE A 110 3.84 -5.36 8.70
C ILE A 110 5.16 -6.06 9.01
N GLN A 111 5.63 -6.88 8.07
CA GLN A 111 6.87 -7.66 8.17
C GLN A 111 7.80 -7.35 7.00
N SER A 112 9.11 -7.46 7.26
CA SER A 112 10.09 -7.48 6.17
C SER A 112 10.00 -8.79 5.39
N PRO A 113 10.53 -8.89 4.16
CA PRO A 113 10.58 -10.16 3.43
C PRO A 113 11.30 -11.27 4.19
N LYS A 114 12.31 -10.90 5.00
CA LYS A 114 13.04 -11.85 5.85
C LYS A 114 12.16 -12.42 6.97
N ASP A 115 11.37 -11.58 7.63
CA ASP A 115 10.53 -11.98 8.76
C ASP A 115 9.24 -12.67 8.31
N HIS A 116 8.72 -12.27 7.15
CA HIS A 116 7.57 -12.91 6.53
C HIS A 116 7.88 -14.34 6.06
N GLY A 117 9.12 -14.58 5.63
CA GLY A 117 9.55 -15.87 5.13
C GLY A 117 8.78 -16.27 3.87
N ARG A 118 8.50 -17.58 3.74
CA ARG A 118 7.74 -18.10 2.60
C ARG A 118 6.26 -18.11 2.92
N CYS A 119 5.47 -17.32 2.20
CA CYS A 119 4.02 -17.39 2.26
C CYS A 119 3.50 -18.48 1.32
N SER A 120 2.59 -19.33 1.81
CA SER A 120 1.94 -20.39 1.02
C SER A 120 1.09 -19.85 -0.13
N HIS A 121 0.69 -18.58 -0.07
CA HIS A 121 -0.13 -17.92 -1.09
C HIS A 121 0.67 -17.05 -2.06
N CYS A 122 1.95 -16.77 -1.77
CA CYS A 122 2.77 -15.81 -2.51
C CYS A 122 3.84 -16.50 -3.38
N ALA A 123 3.48 -17.69 -3.93
CA ALA A 123 4.33 -18.73 -4.52
C ALA A 123 5.55 -18.27 -5.33
#